data_AF-A0A961F707-F1
#
_entry.id   AF-A0A961F707-F1
#
_cell.length_a   1.000
_cell.length_b   1.000
_cell.length_c   1.000
_cell.angle_alpha   90.00
_cell.angle_beta   90.00
_cell.angle_gamma   90.00
#
_symmetry.space_group_name_H-M   'P 1'
#
loop_
_entity.id
_entity.type
_entity.pdbx_description
1 polymer ?
#
loop_
_entity_poly.entity_id
_entity_poly.type
_entity_poly.pdbx_seq_one_letter_code
_entity_poly.pdbx_strand_id
1 'polypeptide(L)'
;QALRCVRGIEVDEDAVSLEVMRATCLGGPGHYLGSDQTLSLMQTDYVYPSLADRFSPKEWEERGKPDLIERAIARKLEILAERAPARFDPVTDAAIRATFPIHLPF
;
A
#
# COMPACT_ATOMS: atom_id res chain seq x y z
N GLN A 1 -3.41 -3.62 -4.09
CA GLN A 1 -4.01 -4.98 -4.05
C GLN A 1 -3.63 -5.81 -5.27
N ALA A 2 -3.98 -5.41 -6.50
CA ALA A 2 -3.72 -6.22 -7.71
C ALA A 2 -2.26 -6.71 -7.83
N LEU A 3 -1.27 -5.83 -7.65
CA LEU A 3 0.15 -6.23 -7.73
C LEU A 3 0.57 -7.27 -6.68
N ARG A 4 0.03 -7.21 -5.44
CA ARG A 4 0.28 -8.24 -4.43
C ARG A 4 -0.33 -9.58 -4.83
N CYS A 5 -1.50 -9.57 -5.47
CA CYS A 5 -2.12 -10.78 -5.98
C CYS A 5 -1.29 -11.40 -7.12
N VAL A 6 -0.69 -10.56 -7.98
CA VAL A 6 0.17 -11.01 -9.09
C VAL A 6 1.47 -11.67 -8.62
N ARG A 7 2.00 -11.31 -7.44
CA ARG A 7 3.15 -12.02 -6.83
C ARG A 7 2.91 -13.53 -6.66
N GLY A 8 1.64 -13.94 -6.53
CA GLY A 8 1.28 -15.33 -6.29
C GLY A 8 1.44 -15.74 -4.82
N ILE A 9 1.48 -17.05 -4.61
CA ILE A 9 1.63 -17.69 -3.30
C ILE A 9 3.01 -18.35 -3.28
N GLU A 10 3.86 -17.94 -2.35
CA GLU A 10 5.14 -18.60 -2.09
C GLU A 10 4.87 -19.88 -1.31
N VAL A 11 5.54 -20.96 -1.72
CA VAL A 11 5.37 -22.29 -1.13
C VAL A 11 6.75 -22.85 -0.82
N ASP A 12 7.09 -22.84 0.47
CA ASP A 12 8.28 -23.43 1.06
C ASP A 12 7.95 -23.96 2.47
N GLU A 13 8.94 -24.55 3.15
CA GLU A 13 8.75 -25.17 4.47
C GLU A 13 8.29 -24.18 5.55
N ASP A 14 8.70 -22.91 5.46
CA ASP A 14 8.32 -21.89 6.42
C ASP A 14 6.91 -21.34 6.10
N ALA A 15 6.62 -21.12 4.81
CA ALA A 15 5.36 -20.57 4.31
C ALA A 15 4.16 -21.51 4.50
N VAL A 16 4.38 -22.82 4.67
CA VAL A 16 3.30 -23.75 5.05
C VAL A 16 2.94 -23.70 6.54
N SER A 17 3.74 -23.06 7.38
CA SER A 17 3.44 -22.75 8.79
C SER A 17 3.11 -23.96 9.69
N LEU A 18 3.53 -25.18 9.34
CA LEU A 18 3.15 -26.40 10.06
C LEU A 18 3.56 -26.40 11.54
N GLU A 19 4.74 -25.86 11.85
CA GLU A 19 5.22 -25.80 13.24
C GLU A 19 4.43 -24.78 14.06
N VAL A 20 4.11 -23.62 13.48
CA VAL A 20 3.29 -22.60 14.13
C VAL A 20 1.85 -23.11 14.34
N MET A 21 1.28 -23.86 13.39
CA MET A 21 -0.01 -24.54 13.56
C MET A 21 0.03 -25.53 14.73
N ARG A 22 1.05 -26.39 14.79
CA ARG A 22 1.23 -27.36 15.89
C ARG A 22 1.32 -26.65 17.23
N ALA A 23 2.22 -25.67 17.35
CA ALA A 23 2.43 -24.91 18.58
C ALA A 23 1.15 -24.19 19.04
N THR A 24 0.38 -23.64 18.10
CA THR A 24 -0.87 -22.92 18.41
C THR A 24 -1.99 -23.86 18.84
N CYS A 25 -2.16 -25.00 18.16
CA CYS A 25 -3.31 -25.88 18.33
C CYS A 25 -3.13 -27.00 19.37
N LEU A 26 -1.91 -27.49 19.60
CA LEU A 26 -1.63 -28.64 20.48
C LEU A 26 -1.08 -28.24 21.85
N GLY A 27 -1.53 -27.10 22.39
CA GLY A 27 -1.11 -26.60 23.71
C GLY A 27 -0.89 -25.09 23.78
N GLY A 28 -1.02 -24.38 22.66
CA GLY A 28 -0.87 -22.94 22.58
C GLY A 28 -2.14 -22.14 22.87
N PRO A 29 -2.10 -20.83 22.59
CA PRO A 29 -3.17 -19.89 22.93
C PRO A 29 -4.45 -20.04 22.08
N GLY A 30 -4.47 -20.93 21.08
CA GLY A 30 -5.60 -21.11 20.17
C GLY A 30 -5.79 -19.98 19.15
N HIS A 31 -4.85 -19.03 19.06
CA HIS A 31 -4.83 -17.97 18.06
C HIS A 31 -3.39 -17.63 17.64
N TYR A 32 -3.22 -17.10 16.42
CA TYR A 32 -1.90 -16.84 15.84
C TYR A 32 -1.33 -15.45 16.15
N LEU A 33 -2.14 -14.52 16.68
CA LEU A 33 -1.76 -13.10 16.85
C LEU A 33 -0.46 -12.86 17.63
N GLY A 34 -0.09 -13.75 18.54
CA GLY A 34 1.13 -13.63 19.35
C GLY A 34 2.36 -14.34 18.77
N SER A 35 2.25 -14.96 17.59
CA SER A 35 3.35 -15.67 16.95
C SER A 35 4.29 -14.70 16.22
N ASP A 36 5.60 -14.88 16.38
CA ASP A 36 6.63 -14.14 15.64
C ASP A 36 6.46 -14.29 14.12
N GLN A 37 6.06 -15.48 13.65
CA GLN A 37 5.79 -15.72 12.24
C GLN A 37 4.62 -14.85 11.75
N THR A 38 3.58 -14.67 12.55
CA THR A 38 2.45 -13.80 12.19
C THR A 38 2.90 -12.36 12.01
N LEU A 39 3.73 -11.84 12.93
CA LEU A 39 4.26 -10.48 12.81
C LEU A 39 5.14 -10.31 11.56
N SER A 40 6.02 -11.28 11.28
CA SER A 40 6.86 -11.27 10.08
C SER A 40 6.01 -11.23 8.80
N LEU A 41 5.00 -12.10 8.70
CA LEU A 41 4.12 -12.15 7.52
C LEU A 41 3.24 -10.90 7.38
N MET A 42 2.82 -10.27 8.48
CA MET A 42 2.11 -8.99 8.42
C MET A 42 2.94 -7.88 7.76
N GLN A 43 4.27 -7.95 7.79
CA GLN A 43 5.15 -6.96 7.17
C GLN A 43 5.45 -7.26 5.70
N THR A 44 5.37 -8.52 5.27
CA THR A 44 5.74 -8.95 3.91
C THR A 44 4.53 -9.23 3.01
N ASP A 45 3.47 -9.81 3.57
CA ASP A 45 2.38 -10.38 2.80
C ASP A 45 1.09 -9.58 2.85
N TYR A 46 0.87 -8.85 3.95
CA TYR A 46 -0.30 -8.02 4.10
C TYR A 46 -0.09 -6.67 3.43
N VAL A 47 -1.03 -6.30 2.56
CA VAL A 47 -1.08 -4.93 2.06
C VAL A 47 -1.96 -4.11 2.98
N TYR A 48 -1.32 -3.15 3.66
CA TYR A 48 -2.01 -2.07 4.33
C TYR A 48 -2.36 -0.99 3.29
N PRO A 49 -3.65 -0.78 2.99
CA PRO A 49 -4.04 0.18 1.97
C PRO A 49 -3.67 1.59 2.43
N SER A 50 -3.07 2.37 1.52
CA SER A 50 -2.72 3.77 1.79
C SER A 50 -3.93 4.70 1.86
N LEU A 51 -5.04 4.33 1.20
CA LEU A 51 -6.22 5.18 1.06
C LEU A 51 -7.50 4.56 1.62
N ALA A 52 -7.71 3.25 1.44
CA ALA A 52 -8.94 2.60 1.89
C ALA A 52 -9.03 2.60 3.42
N ASP A 53 -10.26 2.78 3.92
CA ASP A 53 -10.57 2.75 5.34
C ASP A 53 -10.71 1.30 5.84
N ARG A 54 -10.17 1.03 7.03
CA ARG A 54 -10.20 -0.30 7.68
C ARG A 54 -10.81 -0.24 9.09
N PHE A 55 -11.42 0.88 9.47
CA PHE A 55 -12.11 1.01 10.75
C PHE A 55 -13.28 0.02 10.82
N SER A 56 -13.61 -0.37 12.05
CA SER A 56 -14.87 -1.09 12.26
C SER A 56 -16.06 -0.21 11.84
N PRO A 57 -17.21 -0.79 11.48
CA PRO A 57 -18.39 -0.01 11.09
C PRO A 57 -18.80 1.04 12.14
N LYS A 58 -18.65 0.71 13.42
CA LYS A 58 -18.90 1.63 14.54
C LYS A 58 -17.93 2.81 14.54
N GLU A 59 -16.62 2.56 14.47
CA GLU A 59 -15.60 3.62 14.45
C GLU A 59 -15.73 4.49 13.18
N TRP A 60 -16.07 3.90 12.04
CA TRP A 60 -16.34 4.64 10.80
C TRP A 60 -17.53 5.60 10.96
N GLU A 61 -18.59 5.16 11.62
CA GLU A 61 -19.75 5.99 11.94
C GLU A 61 -19.41 7.10 12.96
N GLU A 62 -18.68 6.76 14.02
CA GLU A 62 -18.21 7.73 15.03
C GLU A 62 -17.29 8.80 14.43
N ARG A 63 -16.56 8.46 13.36
CA ARG A 63 -15.71 9.38 12.59
C ARG A 63 -16.47 10.18 11.53
N GLY A 64 -17.80 10.12 11.52
CA GLY A 64 -18.63 10.92 10.63
C GLY A 64 -18.72 10.37 9.20
N LYS A 65 -18.54 9.06 9.01
CA LYS A 65 -18.75 8.38 7.74
C LYS A 65 -17.86 8.91 6.60
N PRO A 66 -16.52 8.93 6.78
CA PRO A 66 -15.61 9.55 5.82
C PRO A 66 -15.78 8.96 4.42
N ASP A 67 -15.89 9.84 3.42
CA ASP A 67 -15.98 9.46 2.01
C ASP A 67 -14.59 9.19 1.43
N LEU A 68 -14.45 8.01 0.82
CA LEU A 68 -13.23 7.60 0.14
C LEU A 68 -12.88 8.53 -1.04
N ILE A 69 -13.88 9.04 -1.76
CA ILE A 69 -13.66 9.87 -2.94
C ILE A 69 -13.10 11.24 -2.56
N GLU A 70 -13.60 11.85 -1.50
CA GLU A 70 -13.07 13.11 -0.99
C GLU A 70 -11.60 12.97 -0.57
N ARG A 71 -11.27 11.88 0.14
CA ARG A 71 -9.88 11.56 0.50
C ARG A 71 -9.00 11.34 -0.74
N ALA A 72 -9.52 10.67 -1.76
CA ALA A 72 -8.81 10.46 -3.02
C ALA A 72 -8.53 11.80 -3.73
N ILE A 73 -9.50 12.72 -3.74
CA ILE A 73 -9.35 14.06 -4.32
C ILE A 73 -8.29 14.85 -3.56
N ALA A 74 -8.35 14.87 -2.23
CA ALA A 74 -7.36 15.55 -1.39
C ALA A 74 -5.95 15.01 -1.67
N ARG A 75 -5.77 13.69 -1.67
CA ARG A 75 -4.47 13.06 -1.95
C ARG A 75 -3.95 13.38 -3.36
N LYS A 76 -4.84 13.37 -4.36
CA LYS A 76 -4.50 13.78 -5.73
C LYS A 76 -3.99 15.23 -5.75
N LEU A 77 -4.67 16.15 -5.05
CA LEU A 77 -4.27 17.55 -5.01
C LEU A 77 -2.92 17.75 -4.30
N GLU A 78 -2.66 17.02 -3.22
CA GLU A 78 -1.34 17.02 -2.56
C GLU A 78 -0.22 16.59 -3.52
N ILE A 79 -0.42 15.48 -4.25
CA ILE A 79 0.57 14.98 -5.21
C ILE A 79 0.82 16.00 -6.33
N LEU A 80 -0.24 16.67 -6.81
CA LEU A 80 -0.14 17.65 -7.88
C LEU A 80 0.42 19.01 -7.43
N ALA A 81 0.34 19.32 -6.13
CA ALA A 81 0.91 20.53 -5.57
C ALA A 81 2.45 20.48 -5.56
N GLU A 82 3.02 19.28 -5.50
CA GLU A 82 4.46 19.08 -5.59
C GLU A 82 4.94 18.98 -7.04
N ARG A 83 6.03 19.68 -7.35
CA ARG A 83 6.61 19.62 -8.69
C ARG A 83 7.24 18.24 -8.90
N ALA A 84 6.79 17.49 -9.90
CA ALA A 84 7.28 16.13 -10.16
C ALA A 84 8.82 16.06 -10.22
N PRO A 85 9.49 15.05 -9.66
CA PRO A 85 10.96 14.94 -9.72
C PRO A 85 11.48 14.52 -11.11
N ALA A 86 10.61 13.97 -11.96
CA ALA A 86 10.95 13.62 -13.34
C ALA A 86 11.32 14.89 -14.13
N ARG A 87 12.61 15.04 -14.43
CA ARG A 87 13.17 16.12 -15.25
C ARG A 87 14.06 15.51 -16.30
N PHE A 88 13.93 16.03 -17.52
CA PHE A 88 14.96 15.83 -18.53
C PHE A 88 16.19 16.64 -18.14
N ASP A 89 17.35 16.24 -18.64
CA ASP A 89 18.51 17.12 -18.57
C ASP A 89 18.21 18.43 -19.32
N PRO A 90 18.87 19.55 -18.96
CA PRO A 90 18.53 20.86 -19.52
C PRO A 90 18.62 20.94 -21.04
N VAL A 91 19.50 20.15 -21.68
CA VAL A 91 19.68 20.17 -23.15
C VAL A 91 18.50 19.49 -23.81
N THR A 92 18.09 18.33 -23.29
CA THR A 92 16.92 17.60 -23.79
C THR A 92 15.62 18.38 -23.56
N ASP A 93 15.42 18.96 -22.37
CA ASP A 93 14.21 19.77 -22.07
C ASP A 93 14.08 20.96 -23.04
N ALA A 94 15.19 21.66 -23.28
CA ALA A 94 15.22 22.79 -24.21
C ALA A 94 14.90 22.38 -25.65
N ALA A 95 15.47 21.27 -26.13
CA ALA A 95 15.19 20.76 -27.48
C ALA A 95 13.72 20.36 -27.65
N ILE A 96 13.12 19.72 -26.65
CA ILE A 96 11.70 19.33 -26.66
C ILE A 96 10.81 20.58 -26.68
N ARG A 97 11.07 21.56 -25.82
CA ARG A 97 10.28 22.81 -25.75
C ARG A 97 10.43 23.69 -26.99
N ALA A 98 11.55 23.61 -27.70
CA ALA A 98 11.71 24.28 -29.00
C ALA A 98 10.88 23.60 -30.11
N THR A 99 10.67 22.29 -30.00
CA THR A 99 9.96 21.49 -31.00
C THR A 99 8.44 21.52 -30.82
N PHE A 100 7.95 21.57 -29.58
CA PHE A 100 6.54 21.46 -29.26
C PHE A 100 6.02 22.68 -28.48
N PRO A 101 4.77 23.13 -28.70
CA PRO A 101 4.15 24.21 -27.93
C PRO A 101 3.82 23.75 -26.50
N ILE A 102 4.83 23.74 -25.62
CA ILE A 102 4.68 23.35 -24.21
C ILE A 102 4.29 24.56 -23.38
N HIS A 103 3.09 24.53 -22.80
CA HIS A 103 2.56 25.60 -21.95
C HIS A 103 2.84 25.41 -20.45
N LEU A 104 3.59 24.36 -20.07
CA LEU A 104 3.96 24.11 -18.69
C LEU A 104 5.15 25.01 -18.27
N PRO A 105 5.19 25.50 -17.02
CA PRO A 105 6.26 26.35 -16.52
C PRO A 105 7.62 25.65 -16.49
N PHE A 106 8.69 26.46 -16.41
CA PHE A 106 10.08 26.03 -16.24
C PHE A 106 10.39 25.59 -14.81
#